data_AF-A0A086KB59-F1
#
_entry.id   AF-A0A086KB59-F1
#
_cell.length_a   1.000
_cell.length_b   1.000
_cell.length_c   1.000
_cell.angle_alpha   90.00
_cell.angle_beta   90.00
_cell.angle_gamma   90.00
#
_symmetry.space_group_name_H-M   'P 1'
#
loop_
_entity.id
_entity.type
_entity.pdbx_description
1 polymer ?
#
loop_
_entity_poly.entity_id
_entity_poly.type
_entity_poly.pdbx_seq_one_letter_code
_entity_poly.pdbx_strand_id
1 'polypeptide(L)'
;MAAEFLTLLDHSRRQTAEYFQEVEHLEQKRQGLEKALAQATSEKQQLQQHTVTSEKGLLEIESEKQTASLRLLLQQTEVNSLKAKVEEIERIRSEVILSTNDSRCDICEAVDDNVKGDSSMPPCRGKHRSDCSALLQTIRSSDIRTVADAAREQATHIKKNIEQAEEALTSVRADIYAQKSDISITEATLQSLQREVQELRSQHTNLASSLKTSFSFSAAKGSDLDQLRQAEKILSAKRSALLQETARLRDDTYHGKGRKL
;
A
#
# COMPACT_ATOMS: atom_id res chain seq x y z
N MET A 1 39.69 -32.27 47.75
CA MET A 1 40.45 -31.18 47.11
C MET A 1 40.72 -31.39 45.62
N ALA A 2 41.61 -32.30 45.16
CA ALA A 2 41.92 -32.41 43.72
C ALA A 2 40.72 -32.85 42.85
N ALA A 3 39.91 -33.79 43.32
CA ALA A 3 38.70 -34.24 42.63
C ALA A 3 37.62 -33.13 42.53
N GLU A 4 37.39 -32.39 43.61
CA GLU A 4 36.44 -31.26 43.65
C GLU A 4 36.85 -30.14 42.69
N PHE A 5 38.16 -29.89 42.56
CA PHE A 5 38.70 -28.90 41.65
C PHE A 5 38.51 -29.29 40.17
N LEU A 6 38.72 -30.57 39.85
CA LEU A 6 38.45 -31.10 38.52
C LEU A 6 36.96 -31.04 38.17
N THR A 7 36.07 -31.36 39.12
CA THR A 7 34.61 -31.23 38.89
C THR A 7 34.17 -29.79 38.67
N LEU A 8 34.78 -28.82 39.36
CA LEU A 8 34.53 -27.39 39.16
C LEU A 8 35.00 -26.90 37.79
N LEU A 9 36.18 -27.33 37.36
CA LEU A 9 36.70 -27.04 36.02
C LEU A 9 35.80 -27.62 34.92
N ASP A 10 35.36 -28.86 35.09
CA ASP A 10 34.50 -29.53 34.12
C ASP A 10 33.11 -28.89 34.05
N HIS A 11 32.57 -28.46 35.20
CA HIS A 11 31.32 -27.70 35.27
C HIS A 11 31.43 -26.33 34.61
N SER A 12 32.50 -25.56 34.90
CA SER A 12 32.77 -24.27 34.27
C SER A 12 32.92 -24.40 32.75
N ARG A 13 33.60 -25.45 32.29
CA ARG A 13 33.80 -25.71 30.86
C ARG A 13 32.48 -26.05 30.15
N ARG A 14 31.58 -26.82 30.78
CA ARG A 14 30.24 -27.11 30.24
C ARG A 14 29.37 -25.85 30.20
N GLN A 15 29.32 -25.08 31.29
CA GLN A 15 28.59 -23.81 31.32
C GLN A 15 29.07 -22.88 30.20
N THR A 16 30.39 -22.75 30.02
CA THR A 16 30.95 -21.90 28.96
C THR A 16 30.51 -22.36 27.56
N ALA A 17 30.45 -23.66 27.31
CA ALA A 17 29.98 -24.21 26.04
C ALA A 17 28.48 -23.96 25.82
N GLU A 18 27.65 -24.13 26.86
CA GLU A 18 26.21 -23.81 26.83
C GLU A 18 25.98 -22.32 26.53
N TYR A 19 26.75 -21.42 27.15
CA TYR A 19 26.70 -19.99 26.86
C TYR A 19 27.03 -19.67 25.40
N PHE A 20 28.06 -20.29 24.82
CA PHE A 20 28.40 -20.06 23.41
C PHE A 20 27.28 -20.52 22.47
N GLN A 21 26.65 -21.67 22.75
CA GLN A 21 25.51 -22.15 21.98
C GLN A 21 24.31 -21.21 22.08
N GLU A 22 24.03 -20.69 23.29
CA GLU A 22 22.93 -19.75 23.51
C GLU A 22 23.17 -18.42 22.79
N VAL A 23 24.39 -17.87 22.85
CA VAL A 23 24.77 -16.66 22.10
C VAL A 23 24.61 -16.88 20.60
N GLU A 24 25.09 -18.00 20.06
CA GLU A 24 24.98 -18.31 18.64
C GLU A 24 23.51 -18.41 18.20
N HIS A 25 22.67 -19.07 18.99
CA HIS A 25 21.23 -19.16 18.74
C HIS A 25 20.55 -17.78 18.78
N LEU A 26 20.86 -16.93 19.77
CA LEU A 26 20.32 -15.58 19.87
C LEU A 26 20.77 -14.70 18.70
N GLU A 27 22.01 -14.84 18.25
CA GLU A 27 22.57 -14.12 17.09
C GLU A 27 21.84 -14.51 15.79
N GLN A 28 21.62 -15.81 15.57
CA GLN A 28 20.84 -16.32 14.43
C GLN A 28 19.41 -15.78 14.46
N LYS A 29 18.76 -15.82 15.63
CA LYS A 29 17.40 -15.30 15.80
C LYS A 29 17.33 -13.79 15.57
N ARG A 30 18.32 -13.02 16.04
CA ARG A 30 18.45 -11.58 15.80
C ARG A 30 18.52 -11.29 14.30
N GLN A 31 19.39 -11.96 13.57
CA GLN A 31 19.54 -11.78 12.12
C GLN A 31 18.23 -12.13 11.38
N GLY A 32 17.55 -13.20 11.79
CA GLY A 32 16.26 -13.59 11.24
C GLY A 32 15.19 -12.51 11.43
N LEU A 33 15.08 -11.96 12.65
CA LEU A 33 14.14 -10.87 12.95
C LEU A 33 14.48 -9.57 12.24
N GLU A 34 15.75 -9.21 12.12
CA GLU A 34 16.18 -8.01 11.38
C GLU A 34 15.80 -8.11 9.90
N LYS A 35 15.99 -9.28 9.30
CA LYS A 35 15.56 -9.53 7.92
C LYS A 35 14.04 -9.46 7.77
N ALA A 36 13.29 -10.08 8.68
CA ALA A 36 11.83 -10.04 8.68
C ALA A 36 11.29 -8.62 8.86
N LEU A 37 11.89 -7.83 9.76
CA LEU A 37 11.52 -6.43 9.99
C LEU A 37 11.78 -5.58 8.74
N ALA A 38 12.94 -5.75 8.10
CA ALA A 38 13.28 -5.04 6.87
C ALA A 38 12.30 -5.37 5.74
N GLN A 39 11.97 -6.67 5.58
CA GLN A 39 11.01 -7.13 4.59
C GLN A 39 9.61 -6.54 4.85
N ALA A 40 9.07 -6.68 6.06
CA ALA A 40 7.74 -6.16 6.41
C ALA A 40 7.68 -4.63 6.29
N THR A 41 8.78 -3.92 6.57
CA THR A 41 8.86 -2.46 6.38
C THR A 41 8.81 -2.08 4.89
N SER A 42 9.51 -2.82 4.03
CA SER A 42 9.47 -2.64 2.58
C SER A 42 8.08 -2.95 2.02
N GLU A 43 7.46 -4.06 2.43
CA GLU A 43 6.12 -4.45 2.00
C GLU A 43 5.09 -3.38 2.39
N LYS A 44 5.16 -2.86 3.62
CA LYS A 44 4.32 -1.74 4.05
C LYS A 44 4.48 -0.50 3.15
N GLN A 45 5.72 -0.13 2.82
CA GLN A 45 5.98 1.02 1.96
C GLN A 45 5.43 0.82 0.55
N GLN A 46 5.58 -0.38 -0.02
CA GLN A 46 5.04 -0.71 -1.34
C GLN A 46 3.50 -0.66 -1.35
N LEU A 47 2.86 -1.24 -0.34
CA LEU A 47 1.40 -1.18 -0.20
C LEU A 47 0.91 0.26 -0.08
N GLN A 48 1.57 1.10 0.73
CA GLN A 48 1.24 2.52 0.84
C GLN A 48 1.36 3.26 -0.48
N GLN A 49 2.43 3.03 -1.24
CA GLN A 49 2.60 3.64 -2.58
C GLN A 49 1.50 3.20 -3.55
N HIS A 50 1.16 1.90 -3.53
CA HIS A 50 0.09 1.37 -4.37
C HIS A 50 -1.29 1.94 -4.00
N THR A 51 -1.57 2.12 -2.70
CA THR A 51 -2.80 2.77 -2.22
C THR A 51 -2.88 4.22 -2.67
N VAL A 52 -1.81 5.00 -2.52
CA VAL A 52 -1.78 6.40 -3.00
C VAL A 52 -1.99 6.48 -4.50
N THR A 53 -1.39 5.57 -5.26
CA THR A 53 -1.56 5.51 -6.72
C THR A 53 -3.00 5.15 -7.09
N SER A 54 -3.60 4.18 -6.39
CA SER A 54 -5.00 3.77 -6.59
C SER A 54 -5.97 4.90 -6.22
N GLU A 55 -5.73 5.62 -5.14
CA GLU A 55 -6.53 6.79 -4.72
C GLU A 55 -6.43 7.92 -5.74
N LYS A 56 -5.25 8.15 -6.33
CA LYS A 56 -5.10 9.11 -7.44
C LYS A 56 -5.89 8.69 -8.67
N GLY A 57 -5.79 7.41 -9.07
CA GLY A 57 -6.56 6.87 -10.18
C GLY A 57 -8.08 6.97 -9.95
N LEU A 58 -8.53 6.77 -8.71
CA LEU A 58 -9.94 6.95 -8.33
C LEU A 58 -10.41 8.38 -8.60
N LEU A 59 -9.62 9.39 -8.23
CA LEU A 59 -9.94 10.80 -8.48
C LEU A 59 -9.98 11.12 -9.98
N GLU A 60 -9.08 10.55 -10.77
CA GLU A 60 -9.07 10.70 -12.22
C GLU A 60 -10.36 10.14 -12.85
N ILE A 61 -10.74 8.90 -12.50
CA ILE A 61 -11.99 8.28 -12.99
C ILE A 61 -13.22 9.07 -12.53
N GLU A 62 -13.23 9.60 -11.30
CA GLU A 62 -14.35 10.39 -10.79
C GLU A 62 -14.50 11.71 -11.55
N SER A 63 -13.39 12.37 -11.88
CA SER A 63 -13.35 13.56 -12.73
C SER A 63 -13.84 13.27 -14.17
N GLU A 64 -13.42 12.15 -14.75
CA GLU A 64 -13.87 11.71 -16.07
C GLU A 64 -15.37 11.43 -16.09
N LYS A 65 -15.88 10.74 -15.07
CA LYS A 65 -17.33 10.49 -14.88
C LYS A 65 -18.11 11.80 -14.78
N GLN A 66 -17.64 12.76 -13.98
CA GLN A 66 -18.28 14.07 -13.84
C GLN A 66 -18.31 14.81 -15.19
N THR A 67 -17.19 14.80 -15.91
CA THR A 67 -17.10 15.42 -17.24
C THR A 67 -18.05 14.77 -18.24
N ALA A 68 -18.12 13.43 -18.26
CA ALA A 68 -19.05 12.69 -19.10
C ALA A 68 -20.52 12.99 -18.74
N SER A 69 -20.83 13.10 -17.44
CA SER A 69 -22.18 13.46 -16.95
C SER A 69 -22.60 14.86 -17.40
N LEU A 70 -21.69 15.84 -17.35
CA LEU A 70 -21.94 17.18 -17.87
C LEU A 70 -22.16 17.18 -19.39
N ARG A 71 -21.34 16.42 -20.14
CA ARG A 71 -21.54 16.26 -21.60
C ARG A 71 -22.89 15.64 -21.93
N LEU A 72 -23.33 14.64 -21.16
CA LEU A 72 -24.63 14.02 -21.35
C LEU A 72 -25.77 15.03 -21.14
N LEU A 73 -25.66 15.87 -20.12
CA LEU A 73 -26.66 16.90 -19.83
C LEU A 73 -26.75 17.92 -20.96
N LEU A 74 -25.60 18.39 -21.49
CA LEU A 74 -25.56 19.27 -22.65
C LEU A 74 -26.17 18.60 -23.89
N GLN A 75 -25.76 17.36 -24.21
CA GLN A 75 -26.32 16.60 -25.33
C GLN A 75 -27.84 16.39 -25.18
N GLN A 76 -28.34 16.14 -23.98
CA GLN A 76 -29.77 16.01 -23.75
C GLN A 76 -30.53 17.31 -24.04
N THR A 77 -29.96 18.47 -23.69
CA THR A 77 -30.58 19.77 -24.03
C THR A 77 -30.61 20.02 -25.53
N GLU A 78 -29.55 19.64 -26.26
CA GLU A 78 -29.49 19.74 -27.72
C GLU A 78 -30.52 18.82 -28.37
N VAL A 79 -30.61 17.56 -27.94
CA VAL A 79 -31.59 16.58 -28.43
C VAL A 79 -33.02 17.08 -28.18
N ASN A 80 -33.31 17.63 -27.01
CA ASN A 80 -34.64 18.18 -26.70
C ASN A 80 -34.97 19.39 -27.60
N SER A 81 -34.00 20.28 -27.85
CA SER A 81 -34.18 21.42 -28.75
C SER A 81 -34.42 20.97 -30.20
N LEU A 82 -33.63 20.01 -30.70
CA LEU A 82 -33.80 19.44 -32.03
C LEU A 82 -35.16 18.76 -32.17
N LYS A 83 -35.59 18.01 -31.15
CA LYS A 83 -36.91 17.37 -31.13
C LYS A 83 -38.04 18.39 -31.28
N ALA A 84 -38.00 19.49 -30.51
CA ALA A 84 -38.99 20.55 -30.62
C ALA A 84 -39.01 21.20 -32.02
N LYS A 85 -37.84 21.41 -32.63
CA LYS A 85 -37.75 21.93 -34.01
C LYS A 85 -38.31 20.96 -35.05
N VAL A 86 -38.09 19.66 -34.88
CA VAL A 86 -38.67 18.62 -35.75
C VAL A 86 -40.20 18.61 -35.65
N GLU A 87 -40.73 18.65 -34.43
CA GLU A 87 -42.19 18.69 -34.18
C GLU A 87 -42.83 19.93 -34.80
N GLU A 88 -42.20 21.10 -34.67
CA GLU A 88 -42.69 22.35 -35.28
C GLU A 88 -42.66 22.30 -36.80
N ILE A 89 -41.61 21.73 -37.39
CA ILE A 89 -41.50 21.50 -38.83
C ILE A 89 -42.60 20.56 -39.33
N GLU A 90 -42.89 19.49 -38.59
CA GLU A 90 -43.94 18.53 -38.95
C GLU A 90 -45.34 19.16 -38.83
N ARG A 91 -45.54 20.05 -37.85
CA ARG A 91 -46.76 20.86 -37.71
C ARG A 91 -46.94 21.79 -38.92
N ILE A 92 -45.93 22.60 -39.24
CA ILE A 92 -45.96 23.51 -40.41
C ILE A 92 -46.19 22.72 -41.71
N ARG A 93 -45.52 21.58 -41.88
CA ARG A 93 -45.70 20.71 -43.04
C ARG A 93 -47.15 20.22 -43.15
N SER A 94 -47.75 19.81 -42.04
CA SER A 94 -49.14 19.35 -42.01
C SER A 94 -50.12 20.48 -42.37
N GLU A 95 -49.90 21.68 -41.83
CA GLU A 95 -50.69 22.88 -42.15
C GLU A 95 -50.58 23.28 -43.63
N VAL A 96 -49.38 23.24 -44.21
CA VAL A 96 -49.15 23.54 -45.64
C VAL A 96 -49.80 22.49 -46.56
N ILE A 97 -49.76 21.20 -46.19
CA ILE A 97 -50.43 20.14 -46.97
C ILE A 97 -51.95 20.32 -46.93
N LEU A 98 -52.51 20.70 -45.78
CA LEU A 98 -53.95 20.96 -45.64
C LEU A 98 -54.38 22.17 -46.48
N SER A 99 -53.63 23.28 -46.43
CA SER A 99 -53.95 24.49 -47.20
C SER A 99 -53.70 24.38 -48.70
N THR A 100 -52.91 23.41 -49.17
CA THR A 100 -52.72 23.13 -50.59
C THR A 100 -53.73 22.14 -51.16
N ASN A 101 -54.35 21.30 -50.31
CA ASN A 101 -55.49 20.46 -50.67
C ASN A 101 -56.82 21.22 -50.61
N ASP A 102 -56.91 22.25 -49.78
CA ASP A 102 -57.96 23.26 -49.91
C ASP A 102 -57.68 24.10 -51.15
N SER A 103 -58.59 24.07 -52.12
CA SER A 103 -58.50 24.79 -53.40
C SER A 103 -58.53 26.33 -53.28
N ARG A 104 -58.34 26.89 -52.08
CA ARG A 104 -58.34 28.32 -51.77
C ARG A 104 -57.02 28.70 -51.11
N CYS A 105 -56.10 29.19 -51.94
CA CYS A 105 -54.94 29.92 -51.46
C CYS A 105 -55.40 31.37 -51.26
N ASP A 106 -55.45 31.86 -50.02
CA ASP A 106 -55.90 33.24 -49.71
C ASP A 106 -55.03 34.32 -50.40
N ILE A 107 -53.82 33.97 -50.87
CA ILE A 107 -52.97 34.85 -51.68
C ILE A 107 -53.50 34.98 -53.13
N CYS A 108 -54.24 33.98 -53.62
CA CYS A 108 -54.86 34.01 -54.95
C CYS A 108 -56.22 34.72 -54.95
N GLU A 109 -56.91 34.85 -53.81
CA GLU A 109 -58.20 35.55 -53.74
C GLU A 109 -58.07 37.08 -53.88
N ALA A 110 -56.89 37.66 -53.63
CA ALA A 110 -56.70 39.11 -53.73
C ALA A 110 -56.52 39.64 -55.17
N VAL A 111 -56.52 38.78 -56.19
CA VAL A 111 -56.31 39.19 -57.61
C VAL A 111 -57.54 38.97 -58.49
N ASP A 112 -58.55 38.23 -58.01
CA ASP A 112 -59.69 37.82 -58.86
C ASP A 112 -60.85 38.83 -58.94
N ASP A 113 -60.81 39.94 -58.19
CA ASP A 113 -61.90 40.92 -58.22
C ASP A 113 -61.87 41.89 -59.42
N ASN A 114 -60.94 41.74 -60.39
CA ASN A 114 -60.86 42.72 -61.49
C ASN A 114 -60.37 42.25 -62.87
N VAL A 115 -60.61 41.01 -63.29
CA VAL A 115 -60.40 40.64 -64.71
C VAL A 115 -61.53 39.75 -65.24
N LYS A 116 -62.52 40.38 -65.91
CA LYS A 116 -63.33 39.71 -66.92
C LYS A 116 -62.47 39.50 -68.17
N GLY A 117 -62.19 38.25 -68.52
CA GLY A 117 -61.76 37.89 -69.87
C GLY A 117 -60.54 36.98 -69.92
N ASP A 118 -60.69 35.94 -70.73
CA ASP A 118 -59.68 35.02 -71.27
C ASP A 118 -59.24 33.79 -70.46
N SER A 119 -59.35 32.67 -71.17
CA SER A 119 -59.19 31.28 -70.77
C SER A 119 -57.71 30.88 -70.64
N SER A 120 -56.90 31.69 -69.96
CA SER A 120 -55.54 31.30 -69.56
C SER A 120 -55.50 31.11 -68.04
N MET A 121 -55.38 29.85 -67.63
CA MET A 121 -55.16 29.43 -66.25
C MET A 121 -54.05 30.29 -65.59
N PRO A 122 -54.25 30.86 -64.39
CA PRO A 122 -53.36 31.88 -63.88
C PRO A 122 -51.96 31.33 -63.56
N PRO A 123 -50.87 32.08 -63.89
CA PRO A 123 -49.48 31.67 -63.66
C PRO A 123 -49.11 31.56 -62.17
N CYS A 124 -50.00 32.00 -61.28
CA CYS A 124 -49.85 32.01 -59.83
C CYS A 124 -49.77 30.60 -59.22
N ARG A 125 -50.43 29.60 -59.81
CA ARG A 125 -50.40 28.22 -59.30
C ARG A 125 -49.03 27.55 -59.46
N GLY A 126 -48.32 27.82 -60.56
CA GLY A 126 -47.00 27.24 -60.82
C GLY A 126 -45.92 27.82 -59.91
N LYS A 127 -45.95 29.15 -59.71
CA LYS A 127 -44.99 29.85 -58.85
C LYS A 127 -45.21 29.56 -57.36
N HIS A 128 -46.46 29.57 -56.88
CA HIS A 128 -46.80 29.17 -55.51
C HIS A 128 -46.42 27.70 -55.22
N ARG A 129 -46.64 26.79 -56.18
CA ARG A 129 -46.25 25.38 -56.05
C ARG A 129 -44.73 25.20 -56.05
N SER A 130 -44.00 25.98 -56.86
CA SER A 130 -42.53 26.03 -56.85
C SER A 130 -42.00 26.55 -55.52
N ASP A 131 -42.55 27.65 -55.00
CA ASP A 131 -42.10 28.28 -53.76
C ASP A 131 -42.46 27.42 -52.53
N CYS A 132 -43.64 26.79 -52.52
CA CYS A 132 -44.00 25.76 -51.54
C CYS A 132 -43.07 24.53 -51.65
N SER A 133 -42.75 24.07 -52.85
CA SER A 133 -41.83 22.94 -53.06
C SER A 133 -40.41 23.30 -52.63
N ALA A 134 -39.96 24.54 -52.83
CA ALA A 134 -38.67 25.05 -52.41
C ALA A 134 -38.61 25.20 -50.89
N LEU A 135 -39.67 25.70 -50.25
CA LEU A 135 -39.82 25.73 -48.78
C LEU A 135 -39.82 24.31 -48.20
N LEU A 136 -40.56 23.36 -48.80
CA LEU A 136 -40.58 21.96 -48.39
C LEU A 136 -39.23 21.25 -48.64
N GLN A 137 -38.46 21.66 -49.65
CA GLN A 137 -37.09 21.19 -49.88
C GLN A 137 -36.07 21.83 -48.92
N THR A 138 -36.28 23.08 -48.52
CA THR A 138 -35.43 23.79 -47.56
C THR A 138 -35.67 23.27 -46.14
N ILE A 139 -36.92 22.90 -45.85
CA ILE A 139 -37.33 22.12 -44.67
C ILE A 139 -37.12 20.62 -44.97
N ARG A 140 -35.87 20.24 -45.27
CA ARG A 140 -35.50 18.82 -45.32
C ARG A 140 -35.51 18.26 -43.91
N SER A 141 -36.70 17.82 -43.48
CA SER A 141 -36.89 17.01 -42.28
C SER A 141 -35.91 15.83 -42.19
N SER A 142 -35.39 15.34 -43.32
CA SER A 142 -34.31 14.36 -43.39
C SER A 142 -33.05 14.82 -42.64
N ASP A 143 -32.60 16.05 -42.84
CA ASP A 143 -31.28 16.51 -42.37
C ASP A 143 -31.32 16.76 -40.87
N ILE A 144 -32.42 17.33 -40.37
CA ILE A 144 -32.63 17.54 -38.93
C ILE A 144 -32.86 16.21 -38.20
N ARG A 145 -33.58 15.24 -38.83
CA ARG A 145 -33.69 13.89 -38.28
C ARG A 145 -32.34 13.21 -38.20
N THR A 146 -31.51 13.27 -39.24
CA THR A 146 -30.16 12.70 -39.21
C THR A 146 -29.30 13.32 -38.12
N VAL A 147 -29.35 14.64 -37.93
CA VAL A 147 -28.64 15.31 -36.83
C VAL A 147 -29.19 14.89 -35.46
N ALA A 148 -30.50 14.77 -35.31
CA ALA A 148 -31.13 14.32 -34.06
C ALA A 148 -30.80 12.84 -33.74
N ASP A 149 -30.74 11.98 -34.76
CA ASP A 149 -30.36 10.56 -34.63
C ASP A 149 -28.89 10.45 -34.19
N ALA A 150 -27.98 11.19 -34.83
CA ALA A 150 -26.57 11.25 -34.45
C ALA A 150 -26.37 11.76 -33.01
N ALA A 151 -27.12 12.79 -32.60
CA ALA A 151 -27.07 13.29 -31.22
C ALA A 151 -27.58 12.26 -30.20
N ARG A 152 -28.61 11.48 -30.54
CA ARG A 152 -29.07 10.36 -29.69
C ARG A 152 -28.03 9.26 -29.58
N GLU A 153 -27.39 8.88 -30.69
CA GLU A 153 -26.30 7.89 -30.67
C GLU A 153 -25.15 8.35 -29.77
N GLN A 154 -24.71 9.61 -29.90
CA GLN A 154 -23.70 10.17 -29.02
C GLN A 154 -24.12 10.14 -27.54
N ALA A 155 -25.36 10.51 -27.22
CA ALA A 155 -25.87 10.43 -25.85
C ALA A 155 -25.86 8.99 -25.30
N THR A 156 -26.20 7.98 -26.11
CA THR A 156 -26.11 6.57 -25.70
C THR A 156 -24.69 6.13 -25.43
N HIS A 157 -23.72 6.56 -26.24
CA HIS A 157 -22.31 6.27 -26.02
C HIS A 157 -21.79 6.93 -24.74
N ILE A 158 -22.14 8.19 -24.49
CA ILE A 158 -21.74 8.89 -23.26
C ILE A 158 -22.33 8.18 -22.03
N LYS A 159 -23.59 7.74 -22.09
CA LYS A 159 -24.21 6.98 -21.01
C LYS A 159 -23.46 5.69 -20.72
N LYS A 160 -23.09 4.93 -21.74
CA LYS A 160 -22.28 3.72 -21.59
C LYS A 160 -20.92 4.00 -20.94
N ASN A 161 -20.25 5.09 -21.32
CA ASN A 161 -18.98 5.49 -20.69
C ASN A 161 -19.16 5.82 -19.19
N ILE A 162 -20.28 6.45 -18.81
CA ILE A 162 -20.59 6.73 -17.40
C ILE A 162 -20.79 5.43 -16.63
N GLU A 163 -21.55 4.47 -17.17
CA GLU A 163 -21.77 3.16 -16.55
C GLU A 163 -20.44 2.40 -16.35
N GLN A 164 -19.57 2.39 -17.35
CA GLN A 164 -18.23 1.79 -17.25
C GLN A 164 -17.35 2.49 -16.20
N ALA A 165 -17.42 3.82 -16.11
CA ALA A 165 -16.70 4.58 -15.08
C ALA A 165 -17.24 4.26 -13.66
N GLU A 166 -18.55 4.03 -13.51
CA GLU A 166 -19.15 3.61 -12.24
C GLU A 166 -18.69 2.21 -11.79
N GLU A 167 -18.62 1.27 -12.72
CA GLU A 167 -18.08 -0.06 -12.48
C GLU A 167 -16.60 0.03 -12.07
N ALA A 168 -15.81 0.82 -12.80
CA ALA A 168 -14.39 1.04 -12.49
C ALA A 168 -14.19 1.69 -11.11
N LEU A 169 -14.98 2.72 -10.75
CA LEU A 169 -14.95 3.34 -9.42
C LEU A 169 -15.24 2.33 -8.31
N THR A 170 -16.22 1.45 -8.54
CA THR A 170 -16.60 0.42 -7.55
C THR A 170 -15.46 -0.59 -7.36
N SER A 171 -14.84 -1.04 -8.45
CA SER A 171 -13.69 -1.94 -8.41
C SER A 171 -12.50 -1.31 -7.68
N VAL A 172 -12.09 -0.09 -8.09
CA VAL A 172 -10.92 0.58 -7.49
C VAL A 172 -11.14 0.87 -6.00
N ARG A 173 -12.37 1.23 -5.59
CA ARG A 173 -12.69 1.38 -4.16
C ARG A 173 -12.51 0.08 -3.40
N ALA A 174 -12.98 -1.05 -3.95
CA ALA A 174 -12.80 -2.36 -3.32
C ALA A 174 -11.30 -2.70 -3.17
N ASP A 175 -10.50 -2.44 -4.20
CA ASP A 175 -9.05 -2.66 -4.17
C ASP A 175 -8.36 -1.78 -3.11
N ILE A 176 -8.74 -0.51 -3.00
CA ILE A 176 -8.22 0.40 -1.95
C ILE A 176 -8.57 -0.13 -0.55
N TYR A 177 -9.79 -0.64 -0.34
CA TYR A 177 -10.18 -1.22 0.95
C TYR A 177 -9.35 -2.47 1.28
N ALA A 178 -9.14 -3.36 0.31
CA ALA A 178 -8.30 -4.54 0.48
C ALA A 178 -6.86 -4.15 0.85
N GLN A 179 -6.26 -3.19 0.13
CA GLN A 179 -4.91 -2.72 0.41
C GLN A 179 -4.78 -2.07 1.79
N LYS A 180 -5.78 -1.30 2.23
CA LYS A 180 -5.80 -0.73 3.59
C LYS A 180 -5.87 -1.81 4.66
N SER A 181 -6.61 -2.88 4.41
CA SER A 181 -6.63 -4.06 5.28
C SER A 181 -5.25 -4.73 5.35
N ASP A 182 -4.60 -4.95 4.20
CA ASP A 182 -3.26 -5.56 4.14
C ASP A 182 -2.19 -4.70 4.85
N ILE A 183 -2.28 -3.37 4.75
CA ILE A 183 -1.44 -2.45 5.51
C ILE A 183 -1.65 -2.65 7.01
N SER A 184 -2.90 -2.75 7.48
CA SER A 184 -3.21 -2.96 8.89
C SER A 184 -2.65 -4.28 9.42
N ILE A 185 -2.76 -5.36 8.64
CA ILE A 185 -2.17 -6.66 8.98
C ILE A 185 -0.64 -6.55 9.05
N THR A 186 -0.02 -5.88 8.08
CA THR A 186 1.44 -5.67 8.04
C THR A 186 1.92 -4.84 9.23
N GLU A 187 1.15 -3.84 9.66
CA GLU A 187 1.44 -3.06 10.86
C GLU A 187 1.36 -3.89 12.14
N ALA A 188 0.37 -4.78 12.26
CA ALA A 188 0.28 -5.69 13.39
C ALA A 188 1.49 -6.65 13.44
N THR A 189 1.90 -7.17 12.28
CA THR A 189 3.12 -7.99 12.14
C THR A 189 4.37 -7.23 12.56
N LEU A 190 4.53 -5.98 12.10
CA LEU A 190 5.65 -5.11 12.48
C LEU A 190 5.69 -4.87 13.99
N GLN A 191 4.56 -4.61 14.62
CA GLN A 191 4.49 -4.46 16.08
C GLN A 191 4.90 -5.75 16.81
N SER A 192 4.49 -6.92 16.31
CA SER A 192 4.90 -8.20 16.87
C SER A 192 6.42 -8.40 16.77
N LEU A 193 6.99 -8.19 15.59
CA LEU A 193 8.43 -8.29 15.35
C LEU A 193 9.23 -7.33 16.23
N GLN A 194 8.73 -6.09 16.42
CA GLN A 194 9.37 -5.12 17.31
C GLN A 194 9.40 -5.59 18.77
N ARG A 195 8.30 -6.21 19.25
CA ARG A 195 8.28 -6.80 20.60
C ARG A 195 9.26 -7.95 20.72
N GLU A 196 9.34 -8.84 19.72
CA GLU A 196 10.30 -9.94 19.71
C GLU A 196 11.75 -9.46 19.70
N VAL A 197 12.06 -8.40 18.96
CA VAL A 197 13.38 -7.76 18.97
C VAL A 197 13.70 -7.18 20.35
N GLN A 198 12.73 -6.55 21.01
CA GLN A 198 12.91 -6.00 22.37
C GLN A 198 13.13 -7.11 23.42
N GLU A 199 12.43 -8.23 23.28
CA GLU A 199 12.62 -9.41 24.13
C GLU A 199 14.02 -9.99 23.93
N LEU A 200 14.47 -10.18 22.68
CA LEU A 200 15.84 -10.62 22.39
C LEU A 200 16.91 -9.70 22.98
N ARG A 201 16.71 -8.38 22.90
CA ARG A 201 17.63 -7.41 23.51
C ARG A 201 17.70 -7.60 25.02
N SER A 202 16.56 -7.84 25.66
CA SER A 202 16.47 -8.09 27.10
C SER A 202 17.21 -9.38 27.48
N GLN A 203 17.01 -10.47 26.71
CA GLN A 203 17.72 -11.74 26.88
C GLN A 203 19.23 -11.56 26.75
N HIS A 204 19.68 -10.85 25.72
CA HIS A 204 21.11 -10.55 25.53
C HIS A 204 21.70 -9.74 26.70
N THR A 205 20.99 -8.72 27.21
CA THR A 205 21.46 -7.96 28.37
C THR A 205 21.54 -8.79 29.65
N ASN A 206 20.59 -9.70 29.85
CA ASN A 206 20.59 -10.61 30.99
C ASN A 206 21.76 -11.60 30.91
N LEU A 207 21.99 -12.16 29.72
CA LEU A 207 23.10 -13.09 29.46
C LEU A 207 24.45 -12.41 29.68
N ALA A 208 24.64 -11.19 29.16
CA ALA A 208 25.85 -10.40 29.36
C ALA A 208 26.10 -10.08 30.84
N SER A 209 25.04 -9.78 31.59
CA SER A 209 25.13 -9.54 33.04
C SER A 209 25.51 -10.80 33.81
N SER A 210 24.88 -11.94 33.48
CA SER A 210 25.19 -13.26 34.06
C SER A 210 26.64 -13.68 33.80
N LEU A 211 27.13 -13.43 32.59
CA LEU A 211 28.52 -13.68 32.21
C LEU A 211 29.48 -12.81 33.03
N LYS A 212 29.18 -11.51 33.19
CA LYS A 212 30.00 -10.59 34.00
C LYS A 212 30.08 -11.04 35.47
N THR A 213 28.97 -11.48 36.06
CA THR A 213 28.97 -12.01 37.43
C THR A 213 29.80 -13.30 37.54
N SER A 214 29.71 -14.19 36.55
CA SER A 214 30.49 -15.42 36.51
C SER A 214 32.00 -15.13 36.39
N PHE A 215 32.38 -14.17 35.56
CA PHE A 215 33.77 -13.71 35.47
C PHE A 215 34.28 -13.12 36.79
N SER A 216 33.51 -12.26 37.46
CA SER A 216 33.91 -11.72 38.77
C SER A 216 34.10 -12.80 39.82
N PHE A 217 33.24 -13.81 39.84
CA PHE A 217 33.36 -14.94 40.76
C PHE A 217 34.61 -15.78 40.46
N SER A 218 34.87 -16.06 39.18
CA SER A 218 36.07 -16.80 38.75
C SER A 218 37.37 -16.07 39.10
N ALA A 219 37.40 -14.74 38.93
CA ALA A 219 38.55 -13.91 39.29
C ALA A 219 38.83 -13.93 40.80
N ALA A 220 37.78 -13.84 41.62
CA ALA A 220 37.90 -13.95 43.08
C ALA A 220 38.48 -15.31 43.48
N LYS A 221 37.97 -16.41 42.89
CA LYS A 221 38.49 -17.76 43.14
C LYS A 221 39.94 -17.94 42.65
N GLY A 222 40.32 -17.31 41.54
CA GLY A 222 41.70 -17.28 41.08
C GLY A 222 42.64 -16.63 42.10
N SER A 223 42.24 -15.48 42.64
CA SER A 223 42.98 -14.80 43.71
C SER A 223 43.12 -15.67 44.96
N ASP A 224 42.04 -16.31 45.42
CA ASP A 224 42.08 -17.23 46.56
C ASP A 224 43.09 -18.38 46.33
N LEU A 225 43.12 -18.92 45.11
CA LEU A 225 44.03 -20.01 44.73
C LEU A 225 45.49 -19.58 44.76
N ASP A 226 45.78 -18.38 44.26
CA ASP A 226 47.14 -17.84 44.25
C ASP A 226 47.64 -17.55 45.67
N GLN A 227 46.76 -17.08 46.57
CA GLN A 227 47.07 -16.95 47.99
C GLN A 227 47.40 -18.30 48.64
N LEU A 228 46.62 -19.35 48.35
CA LEU A 228 46.87 -20.71 48.85
C LEU A 228 48.22 -21.26 48.34
N ARG A 229 48.54 -21.06 47.05
CA ARG A 229 49.84 -21.47 46.48
C ARG A 229 51.00 -20.75 47.15
N GLN A 230 50.83 -19.46 47.46
CA GLN A 230 51.87 -18.69 48.15
C GLN A 230 52.06 -19.18 49.60
N ALA A 231 50.96 -19.46 50.31
CA ALA A 231 51.01 -20.04 51.64
C ALA A 231 51.67 -21.43 51.64
N GLU A 232 51.36 -22.29 50.66
CA GLU A 232 51.99 -23.59 50.48
C GLU A 232 53.51 -23.47 50.27
N LYS A 233 53.95 -22.56 49.39
CA LYS A 233 55.39 -22.29 49.18
C LYS A 233 56.09 -21.89 50.48
N ILE A 234 55.47 -21.00 51.27
CA ILE A 234 56.02 -20.56 52.56
C ILE A 234 56.11 -21.73 53.55
N LEU A 235 55.06 -22.54 53.66
CA LEU A 235 55.03 -23.70 54.56
C LEU A 235 56.06 -24.76 54.14
N SER A 236 56.22 -25.00 52.84
CA SER A 236 57.22 -25.92 52.29
C SER A 236 58.65 -25.45 52.60
N ALA A 237 58.92 -24.15 52.46
CA ALA A 237 60.20 -23.56 52.85
C ALA A 237 60.46 -23.70 54.36
N LYS A 238 59.46 -23.40 55.21
CA LYS A 238 59.56 -23.56 56.67
C LYS A 238 59.80 -25.02 57.07
N ARG A 239 59.09 -25.96 56.43
CA ARG A 239 59.29 -27.40 56.65
C ARG A 239 60.72 -27.82 56.30
N SER A 240 61.24 -27.35 55.18
CA SER A 240 62.62 -27.64 54.75
C SER A 240 63.65 -27.11 55.74
N ALA A 241 63.47 -25.89 56.23
CA ALA A 241 64.33 -25.30 57.26
C ALA A 241 64.28 -26.09 58.59
N LEU A 242 63.09 -26.48 59.05
CA LEU A 242 62.93 -27.33 60.24
C LEU A 242 63.61 -28.68 60.10
N LEU A 243 63.50 -29.33 58.93
CA LEU A 243 64.19 -30.59 58.64
C LEU A 243 65.71 -30.42 58.66
N GLN A 244 66.22 -29.30 58.15
CA GLN A 244 67.65 -29.00 58.15
C GLN A 244 68.17 -28.71 59.57
N GLU A 245 67.41 -27.99 60.38
CA GLU A 245 67.77 -27.71 61.78
C GLU A 245 67.69 -28.96 62.65
N THR A 246 66.68 -29.81 62.46
CA THR A 246 66.62 -31.11 63.16
C THR A 246 67.75 -32.05 62.75
N ALA A 247 68.20 -32.01 61.49
CA ALA A 247 69.40 -32.73 61.07
C ALA A 247 70.66 -32.19 61.78
N ARG A 248 70.85 -30.86 61.84
CA ARG A 248 71.96 -30.23 62.58
C ARG A 248 71.98 -30.61 64.06
N LEU A 249 70.85 -30.47 64.74
CA LEU A 249 70.73 -30.81 66.16
C LEU A 249 71.03 -32.30 66.41
N ARG A 250 70.59 -33.17 65.50
CA ARG A 250 70.94 -34.59 65.55
C ARG A 250 72.45 -34.80 65.44
N ASP A 251 73.10 -34.20 64.44
CA ASP A 251 74.55 -34.31 64.26
C ASP A 251 75.32 -33.78 65.48
N ASP A 252 74.92 -32.65 66.05
CA ASP A 252 75.53 -32.10 67.28
C ASP A 252 75.37 -33.05 68.48
N THR A 253 74.25 -33.77 68.56
CA THR A 253 73.99 -34.76 69.63
C THR A 253 74.83 -36.03 69.44
N TYR A 254 74.99 -36.50 68.20
CA TYR A 254 75.75 -37.72 67.89
C TYR A 254 77.27 -37.50 67.82
N HIS A 255 77.74 -36.28 67.55
CA HIS A 255 79.17 -35.96 67.44
C HIS A 255 79.74 -35.21 68.64
N GLY A 256 78.97 -35.11 69.73
CA GLY A 256 79.50 -34.72 71.04
C GLY A 256 80.36 -33.47 70.97
N LYS A 257 79.86 -32.36 70.41
CA LYS A 257 80.45 -31.05 70.69
C LYS A 257 80.12 -30.71 72.15
N GLY A 258 80.96 -31.25 73.04
CA GLY A 258 80.94 -30.93 74.45
C GLY A 258 80.94 -29.43 74.63
N ARG A 259 79.92 -28.93 75.34
CA ARG A 259 80.03 -27.66 76.05
C ARG A 259 81.29 -27.77 76.91
N LYS A 260 82.33 -27.02 76.53
CA LYS A 260 83.28 -26.56 77.54
C LYS A 260 82.55 -25.43 78.27
N LEU A 261 82.20 -25.72 79.53
CA LEU A 261 81.83 -24.75 80.55
C LEU A 261 82.87 -23.62 80.62
#